data_AF-A0A380WQU2-F1
#
_entry.id   AF-A0A380WQU2-F1
#
_cell.length_a   1.000
_cell.length_b   1.000
_cell.length_c   1.000
_cell.angle_alpha   90.00
_cell.angle_beta   90.00
_cell.angle_gamma   90.00
#
_symmetry.space_group_name_H-M   'P 1'
#
loop_
_entity.id
_entity.type
_entity.pdbx_description
1 polymer ?
#
loop_
_entity_poly.entity_id
_entity_poly.type
_entity_poly.pdbx_seq_one_letter_code
_entity_poly.pdbx_strand_id
1 'polypeptide(L)'
;MDRPATDSHGRRPSSRLDISVRPGNARDFDLLRLGMSPLYEMDAADAQARESFAAEMTSYHFADIAIATGWASAASFERSPLTIARGGLDNICLLVYAEGGCDLSVEGRSSEVHAGDVCLLDMTRQSSLRAPRYRSLSLVLPRALLAPLVADLDALHGRILQRSTALNAMLARHLGALYDEAPVLAAKDAGAAAHGTAALVAAFAGASAQGREMIEQASAGTSLQAARRLIEANVPEPDLGPEFLCQRLGMSRAKLYRLFEPIGGVGAYIQQRRLTRAYHALTDPAQAHVYVGVIAARCGFGNASVFSRAFRQAFGLSPTDLRATHHHPDADNTNHADDNAFTSMRRQLLGMGAGRG
;
A
#
# COMPACT_ATOMS: atom_id res chain seq x y z
N MET A 1 24.89 -44.66 10.68
CA MET A 1 23.60 -44.24 10.08
C MET A 1 22.83 -43.56 11.18
N ASP A 2 22.96 -42.24 11.27
CA ASP A 2 22.36 -41.44 12.33
C ASP A 2 21.53 -40.33 11.68
N ARG A 3 20.25 -40.28 12.05
CA ARG A 3 19.32 -39.20 11.65
C ARG A 3 19.71 -37.93 12.40
N PRO A 4 19.71 -36.74 11.78
CA PRO A 4 19.85 -35.52 12.55
C PRO A 4 18.55 -35.25 13.32
N ALA A 5 18.73 -34.92 14.60
CA ALA A 5 17.70 -34.61 15.56
C ALA A 5 16.88 -33.37 15.15
N THR A 6 15.57 -33.47 15.35
CA THR A 6 14.63 -32.35 15.36
C THR A 6 14.94 -31.45 16.56
N ASP A 7 15.41 -30.22 16.30
CA ASP A 7 15.61 -29.20 17.34
C ASP A 7 14.27 -28.60 17.77
N SER A 8 14.01 -28.66 19.08
CA SER A 8 12.75 -28.34 19.76
C SER A 8 12.85 -27.02 20.53
N HIS A 9 13.16 -25.92 19.83
CA HIS A 9 13.03 -24.56 20.33
C HIS A 9 12.23 -23.75 19.30
N GLY A 10 11.04 -23.30 19.69
CA GLY A 10 10.02 -22.67 18.83
C GLY A 10 10.44 -21.34 18.18
N ARG A 11 11.38 -21.38 17.23
CA ARG A 11 11.64 -20.34 16.25
C ARG A 11 10.54 -20.37 15.20
N ARG A 12 9.75 -19.32 15.09
CA ARG A 12 9.38 -18.81 13.77
C ARG A 12 10.02 -17.43 13.62
N PRO A 13 11.15 -17.33 12.90
CA PRO A 13 11.77 -16.06 12.52
C PRO A 13 10.84 -15.32 11.55
N SER A 14 11.25 -14.12 11.13
CA SER A 14 10.67 -13.39 10.01
C SER A 14 10.20 -14.33 8.88
N SER A 15 8.98 -14.12 8.37
CA SER A 15 8.46 -14.98 7.30
C SER A 15 9.22 -14.64 6.01
N ARG A 16 10.21 -15.48 5.66
CA ARG A 16 10.94 -15.39 4.40
C ARG A 16 10.07 -15.84 3.24
N LEU A 17 10.13 -15.11 2.13
CA LEU A 17 9.49 -15.48 0.89
C LEU A 17 10.46 -15.20 -0.28
N ASP A 18 10.68 -16.19 -1.12
CA ASP A 18 11.50 -16.09 -2.33
C ASP A 18 10.62 -16.22 -3.57
N ILE A 19 10.72 -15.24 -4.45
CA ILE A 19 10.00 -15.15 -5.71
C ILE A 19 11.04 -15.19 -6.83
N SER A 20 10.83 -16.06 -7.80
CA SER A 20 11.66 -16.15 -9.01
C SER A 20 10.76 -16.33 -10.21
N VAL A 21 10.98 -15.51 -11.24
CA VAL A 21 10.34 -15.61 -12.55
C VAL A 21 11.45 -15.78 -13.57
N ARG A 22 11.40 -16.87 -14.34
CA ARG A 22 12.39 -17.16 -15.38
C ARG A 22 11.89 -16.68 -16.75
N PRO A 23 12.81 -16.21 -17.63
CA PRO A 23 12.45 -15.93 -19.01
C PRO A 23 11.82 -17.16 -19.68
N GLY A 24 10.81 -16.95 -20.51
CA GLY A 24 10.05 -17.98 -21.21
C GLY A 24 8.95 -18.64 -20.38
N ASN A 25 8.76 -18.24 -19.11
CA ASN A 25 7.70 -18.76 -18.26
C ASN A 25 6.58 -17.74 -18.04
N ALA A 26 5.67 -17.63 -19.03
CA ALA A 26 4.53 -16.72 -18.96
C ALA A 26 3.63 -16.97 -17.73
N ARG A 27 3.54 -18.23 -17.27
CA ARG A 27 2.76 -18.58 -16.08
C ARG A 27 3.33 -17.97 -14.81
N ASP A 28 4.64 -17.97 -14.63
CA ASP A 28 5.29 -17.36 -13.46
C ASP A 28 5.11 -15.83 -13.47
N PHE A 29 5.14 -15.21 -14.66
CA PHE A 29 4.82 -13.79 -14.80
C PHE A 29 3.36 -13.50 -14.40
N ASP A 30 2.40 -14.28 -14.86
CA ASP A 30 0.98 -14.09 -14.49
C ASP A 30 0.74 -14.33 -12.99
N LEU A 31 1.43 -15.30 -12.39
CA LEU A 31 1.40 -15.53 -10.94
C LEU A 31 2.03 -14.37 -10.17
N LEU A 32 3.13 -13.78 -10.66
CA LEU A 32 3.72 -12.58 -10.09
C LEU A 32 2.74 -11.41 -10.13
N ARG A 33 2.10 -11.16 -11.28
CA ARG A 33 1.07 -10.12 -11.42
C ARG A 33 -0.06 -10.31 -10.40
N LEU A 34 -0.58 -11.53 -10.30
CA LEU A 34 -1.66 -11.86 -9.38
C LEU A 34 -1.22 -11.65 -7.93
N GLY A 35 0.00 -12.08 -7.60
CA GLY A 35 0.60 -11.92 -6.28
C GLY A 35 0.75 -10.46 -5.89
N MET A 36 1.20 -9.61 -6.83
CA MET A 36 1.44 -8.18 -6.63
C MET A 36 0.16 -7.34 -6.62
N SER A 37 -0.95 -7.88 -7.13
CA SER A 37 -2.22 -7.14 -7.31
C SER A 37 -2.79 -6.40 -6.08
N PRO A 38 -2.52 -6.78 -4.81
CA PRO A 38 -2.90 -5.94 -3.66
C PRO A 38 -2.06 -4.65 -3.54
N LEU A 39 -0.81 -4.68 -4.02
CA LEU A 39 0.13 -3.56 -3.97
C LEU A 39 0.15 -2.75 -5.27
N TYR A 40 0.23 -3.40 -6.43
CA TYR A 40 0.19 -2.77 -7.74
C TYR A 40 -0.38 -3.74 -8.77
N GLU A 41 -1.18 -3.23 -9.72
CA GLU A 41 -1.34 -3.91 -11.00
C GLU A 41 -0.03 -3.75 -11.77
N MET A 42 0.62 -4.85 -12.13
CA MET A 42 1.85 -4.79 -12.93
C MET A 42 1.62 -5.34 -14.34
N ASP A 43 2.38 -4.82 -15.29
CA ASP A 43 2.46 -5.37 -16.63
C ASP A 43 3.85 -5.15 -17.25
N ALA A 44 4.13 -5.86 -18.34
CA ALA A 44 5.24 -5.57 -19.22
C ALA A 44 4.75 -4.76 -20.43
N ALA A 45 5.68 -4.19 -21.21
CA ALA A 45 5.34 -3.29 -22.30
C ALA A 45 4.46 -3.94 -23.39
N ASP A 46 4.72 -5.21 -23.71
CA ASP A 46 4.03 -5.99 -24.74
C ASP A 46 4.16 -7.50 -24.48
N ALA A 47 3.57 -8.32 -25.36
CA ALA A 47 3.60 -9.79 -25.24
C ALA A 47 5.03 -10.38 -25.23
N GLN A 48 5.93 -9.83 -26.04
CA GLN A 48 7.32 -10.29 -26.09
C GLN A 48 8.08 -9.95 -24.80
N ALA A 49 7.79 -8.78 -24.23
CA ALA A 49 8.32 -8.37 -22.92
C ALA A 49 7.77 -9.26 -21.80
N ARG A 50 6.50 -9.69 -21.85
CA ARG A 50 5.94 -10.66 -20.90
C ARG A 50 6.62 -12.02 -20.98
N GLU A 51 6.83 -12.53 -22.20
CA GLU A 51 7.50 -13.82 -22.41
C GLU A 51 8.95 -13.79 -21.94
N SER A 52 9.66 -12.69 -22.19
CA SER A 52 11.07 -12.52 -21.78
C SER A 52 11.24 -11.99 -20.35
N PHE A 53 10.16 -11.75 -19.62
CA PHE A 53 10.20 -11.17 -18.28
C PHE A 53 10.95 -12.09 -17.31
N ALA A 54 11.78 -11.49 -16.46
CA ALA A 54 12.50 -12.20 -15.42
C ALA A 54 12.62 -11.34 -14.17
N ALA A 55 12.55 -11.97 -13.02
CA ALA A 55 12.69 -11.31 -11.74
C ALA A 55 13.17 -12.28 -10.66
N GLU A 56 13.87 -11.76 -9.68
CA GLU A 56 14.13 -12.44 -8.43
C GLU A 56 13.92 -11.46 -7.29
N MET A 57 13.18 -11.88 -6.27
CA MET A 57 12.91 -11.07 -5.10
C MET A 57 12.86 -11.95 -3.85
N THR A 58 13.54 -11.53 -2.80
CA THR A 58 13.44 -12.13 -1.48
C THR A 58 12.88 -11.10 -0.52
N SER A 59 11.91 -11.51 0.31
CA SER A 59 11.28 -10.65 1.30
C SER A 59 11.21 -11.30 2.67
N TYR A 60 11.21 -10.47 3.70
CA TYR A 60 11.06 -10.84 5.10
C TYR A 60 9.94 -10.01 5.71
N HIS A 61 9.06 -10.69 6.45
CA HIS A 61 7.96 -10.04 7.17
C HIS A 61 8.13 -10.22 8.67
N PHE A 62 8.03 -9.13 9.43
CA PHE A 62 8.09 -9.14 10.88
C PHE A 62 7.45 -7.87 11.46
N ALA A 63 6.76 -7.97 12.61
CA ALA A 63 6.14 -6.84 13.31
C ALA A 63 5.37 -5.86 12.39
N ASP A 64 4.53 -6.43 11.51
CA ASP A 64 3.68 -5.72 10.54
C ASP A 64 4.42 -4.90 9.48
N ILE A 65 5.75 -5.02 9.39
CA ILE A 65 6.56 -4.49 8.29
C ILE A 65 7.03 -5.59 7.36
N ALA A 66 7.22 -5.23 6.09
CA ALA A 66 7.79 -6.08 5.06
C ALA A 66 9.01 -5.40 4.45
N ILE A 67 10.14 -6.09 4.41
CA ILE A 67 11.34 -5.63 3.70
C ILE A 67 11.70 -6.62 2.62
N ALA A 68 11.98 -6.13 1.41
CA ALA A 68 12.31 -6.96 0.27
C ALA A 68 13.49 -6.40 -0.50
N THR A 69 14.25 -7.28 -1.15
CA THR A 69 15.26 -6.90 -2.15
C THR A 69 15.11 -7.78 -3.37
N GLY A 70 15.47 -7.27 -4.53
CA GLY A 70 15.36 -8.03 -5.76
C GLY A 70 15.72 -7.24 -7.00
N TRP A 71 15.70 -7.93 -8.12
CA TRP A 71 15.81 -7.34 -9.44
C TRP A 71 14.65 -7.80 -10.33
N ALA A 72 14.29 -6.97 -11.31
CA ALA A 72 13.29 -7.33 -12.30
C ALA A 72 13.60 -6.70 -13.66
N SER A 73 13.13 -7.36 -14.71
CA SER A 73 13.00 -6.79 -16.05
C SER A 73 12.07 -5.58 -16.05
N ALA A 74 12.05 -4.83 -17.15
CA ALA A 74 11.22 -3.64 -17.28
C ALA A 74 9.73 -3.96 -17.08
N ALA A 75 9.04 -3.14 -16.29
CA ALA A 75 7.63 -3.27 -15.98
C ALA A 75 6.98 -1.91 -15.69
N SER A 76 5.68 -1.83 -15.92
CA SER A 76 4.81 -0.79 -15.40
C SER A 76 4.08 -1.28 -14.15
N PHE A 77 3.81 -0.35 -13.24
CA PHE A 77 3.06 -0.58 -12.02
C PHE A 77 2.00 0.51 -11.88
N GLU A 78 0.75 0.12 -11.63
CA GLU A 78 -0.36 1.04 -11.45
C GLU A 78 -1.11 0.76 -10.14
N ARG A 79 -1.24 1.80 -9.33
CA ARG A 79 -2.06 1.79 -8.11
C ARG A 79 -3.30 2.64 -8.34
N SER A 80 -4.23 2.05 -9.06
CA SER A 80 -5.53 2.65 -9.37
C SER A 80 -6.44 2.67 -8.13
N PRO A 81 -7.57 3.42 -8.15
CA PRO A 81 -8.59 3.31 -7.10
C PRO A 81 -9.06 1.88 -6.82
N LEU A 82 -9.17 1.06 -7.88
CA LEU A 82 -9.53 -0.36 -7.76
C LEU A 82 -8.45 -1.15 -7.00
N THR A 83 -7.18 -0.91 -7.32
CA THR A 83 -6.03 -1.54 -6.64
C THR A 83 -5.99 -1.14 -5.16
N ILE A 84 -6.23 0.13 -4.86
CA ILE A 84 -6.30 0.64 -3.48
C ILE A 84 -7.43 -0.05 -2.71
N ALA A 85 -8.62 -0.12 -3.29
CA ALA A 85 -9.77 -0.76 -2.65
C ALA A 85 -9.57 -2.28 -2.49
N ARG A 86 -8.95 -2.95 -3.47
CA ARG A 86 -8.66 -4.39 -3.38
C ARG A 86 -7.62 -4.70 -2.30
N GLY A 87 -6.56 -3.91 -2.23
CA GLY A 87 -5.45 -4.15 -1.31
C GLY A 87 -5.77 -3.78 0.14
N GLY A 88 -6.57 -2.73 0.37
CA GLY A 88 -6.88 -2.25 1.71
C GLY A 88 -5.66 -1.76 2.50
N LEU A 89 -4.51 -1.55 1.84
CA LEU A 89 -3.24 -1.23 2.48
C LEU A 89 -3.21 0.21 3.01
N ASP A 90 -3.14 0.38 4.32
CA ASP A 90 -2.85 1.67 4.97
C ASP A 90 -1.37 1.75 5.42
N ASN A 91 -0.48 1.67 4.42
CA ASN A 91 0.96 1.58 4.61
C ASN A 91 1.69 2.68 3.84
N ILE A 92 2.89 3.01 4.30
CA ILE A 92 3.87 3.77 3.53
C ILE A 92 4.90 2.77 2.96
N CYS A 93 5.15 2.87 1.67
CA CYS A 93 6.17 2.10 0.95
C CYS A 93 7.36 3.01 0.66
N LEU A 94 8.56 2.55 0.98
CA LEU A 94 9.83 3.15 0.58
C LEU A 94 10.45 2.27 -0.51
N LEU A 95 10.93 2.90 -1.57
CA LEU A 95 11.64 2.25 -2.67
C LEU A 95 13.04 2.85 -2.80
N VAL A 96 14.06 2.00 -2.69
CA VAL A 96 15.47 2.35 -2.89
C VAL A 96 15.97 1.63 -4.13
N TYR A 97 16.38 2.36 -5.16
CA TYR A 97 16.97 1.76 -6.35
C TYR A 97 18.48 1.61 -6.18
N ALA A 98 18.98 0.39 -6.16
CA ALA A 98 20.43 0.13 -6.21
C ALA A 98 20.97 0.30 -7.65
N GLU A 99 20.17 -0.12 -8.64
CA GLU A 99 20.47 0.00 -10.07
C GLU A 99 19.19 0.39 -10.82
N GLY A 100 19.34 1.17 -11.89
CA GLY A 100 18.21 1.67 -12.68
C GLY A 100 17.52 2.85 -12.00
N GLY A 101 16.19 2.77 -11.92
CA GLY A 101 15.31 3.84 -11.48
C GLY A 101 13.88 3.64 -11.98
N CYS A 102 13.04 4.66 -11.86
CA CYS A 102 11.72 4.67 -12.48
C CYS A 102 11.25 6.08 -12.81
N ASP A 103 10.35 6.17 -13.80
CA ASP A 103 9.48 7.32 -13.95
C ASP A 103 8.31 7.16 -12.98
N LEU A 104 8.18 8.07 -12.04
CA LEU A 104 7.10 8.12 -11.08
C LEU A 104 6.06 9.15 -11.50
N SER A 105 4.79 8.77 -11.48
CA SER A 105 3.67 9.71 -11.51
C SER A 105 2.81 9.55 -10.26
N VAL A 106 2.54 10.66 -9.58
CA VAL A 106 1.69 10.75 -8.39
C VAL A 106 0.72 11.91 -8.57
N GLU A 107 -0.58 11.61 -8.60
CA GLU A 107 -1.64 12.63 -8.64
C GLU A 107 -1.39 13.76 -9.67
N GLY A 108 -0.92 13.39 -10.87
CA GLY A 108 -0.66 14.33 -11.97
C GLY A 108 0.72 15.00 -11.96
N ARG A 109 1.55 14.78 -10.94
CA ARG A 109 2.96 15.19 -10.93
C ARG A 109 3.84 14.04 -11.40
N SER A 110 4.78 14.33 -12.29
CA SER A 110 5.77 13.35 -12.77
C SER A 110 7.16 13.69 -12.24
N SER A 111 7.95 12.68 -11.92
CA SER A 111 9.33 12.82 -11.41
C SER A 111 10.15 11.60 -11.81
N GLU A 112 11.45 11.79 -11.99
CA GLU A 112 12.39 10.70 -12.22
C GLU A 112 13.03 10.30 -10.89
N VAL A 113 13.05 8.99 -10.62
CA VAL A 113 13.74 8.39 -9.48
C VAL A 113 14.96 7.66 -10.02
N HIS A 114 16.16 7.98 -9.54
CA HIS A 114 17.38 7.36 -10.02
C HIS A 114 17.98 6.41 -8.98
N ALA A 115 18.95 5.61 -9.41
CA ALA A 115 19.76 4.80 -8.51
C ALA A 115 20.36 5.65 -7.37
N GLY A 116 20.21 5.15 -6.14
CA GLY A 116 20.59 5.77 -4.88
C GLY A 116 19.49 6.62 -4.23
N ASP A 117 18.46 7.03 -4.97
CA ASP A 117 17.36 7.81 -4.40
C ASP A 117 16.41 6.91 -3.60
N VAL A 118 15.77 7.50 -2.59
CA VAL A 118 14.68 6.86 -1.84
C VAL A 118 13.38 7.56 -2.15
N CYS A 119 12.43 6.83 -2.72
CA CYS A 119 11.08 7.31 -3.00
C CYS A 119 10.11 6.83 -1.91
N LEU A 120 9.24 7.72 -1.43
CA LEU A 120 8.18 7.40 -0.47
C LEU A 120 6.81 7.44 -1.16
N LEU A 121 6.00 6.40 -0.95
CA LEU A 121 4.68 6.25 -1.53
C LEU A 121 3.68 5.87 -0.45
N ASP A 122 2.66 6.70 -0.27
CA ASP A 122 1.46 6.35 0.47
C ASP A 122 0.59 5.36 -0.32
N MET A 123 0.38 4.15 0.22
CA MET A 123 -0.40 3.09 -0.43
C MET A 123 -1.92 3.33 -0.38
N THR A 124 -2.42 4.38 0.26
CA THR A 124 -3.85 4.75 0.14
C THR A 124 -4.13 5.69 -1.03
N ARG A 125 -3.08 6.07 -1.78
CA ARG A 125 -3.14 7.10 -2.83
C ARG A 125 -2.68 6.53 -4.17
N GLN A 126 -3.12 7.21 -5.24
CA GLN A 126 -2.86 6.77 -6.60
C GLN A 126 -1.43 7.08 -7.03
N SER A 127 -0.77 6.10 -7.64
CA SER A 127 0.56 6.24 -8.22
C SER A 127 0.71 5.34 -9.43
N SER A 128 1.58 5.73 -10.35
CA SER A 128 2.05 4.85 -11.42
C SER A 128 3.56 4.93 -11.54
N LEU A 129 4.21 3.80 -11.77
CA LEU A 129 5.64 3.71 -11.97
C LEU A 129 5.92 3.04 -13.32
N ARG A 130 6.87 3.56 -14.08
CA ARG A 130 7.48 2.84 -15.20
C ARG A 130 8.94 2.62 -14.88
N ALA A 131 9.30 1.38 -14.61
CA ALA A 131 10.66 0.99 -14.29
C ALA A 131 11.26 0.24 -15.48
N PRO A 132 12.38 0.72 -16.06
CA PRO A 132 13.28 -0.12 -16.85
C PRO A 132 13.80 -1.30 -16.02
N ARG A 133 14.74 -2.10 -16.53
CA ARG A 133 15.40 -3.12 -15.68
C ARG A 133 15.99 -2.46 -14.43
N TYR A 134 15.68 -3.01 -13.25
CA TYR A 134 16.07 -2.40 -11.98
C TYR A 134 16.52 -3.44 -10.95
N ARG A 135 17.28 -2.96 -9.96
CA ARG A 135 17.53 -3.66 -8.68
C ARG A 135 17.13 -2.73 -7.54
N SER A 136 16.32 -3.21 -6.62
CA SER A 136 15.74 -2.38 -5.57
C SER A 136 15.69 -3.06 -4.21
N LEU A 137 15.72 -2.25 -3.16
CA LEU A 137 15.26 -2.60 -1.82
C LEU A 137 13.95 -1.85 -1.55
N SER A 138 12.96 -2.51 -0.98
CA SER A 138 11.70 -1.90 -0.56
C SER A 138 11.39 -2.16 0.90
N LEU A 139 10.77 -1.19 1.57
CA LEU A 139 10.22 -1.32 2.91
C LEU A 139 8.75 -0.88 2.88
N VAL A 140 7.86 -1.74 3.35
CA VAL A 140 6.44 -1.41 3.59
C VAL A 140 6.22 -1.39 5.10
N LEU A 141 5.72 -0.28 5.63
CA LEU A 141 5.39 -0.15 7.06
C LEU A 141 4.01 0.46 7.28
N PRO A 142 3.30 0.11 8.36
CA PRO A 142 2.01 0.69 8.67
C PRO A 142 2.08 2.20 8.84
N ARG A 143 1.12 2.94 8.28
CA ARG A 143 1.03 4.40 8.47
C ARG A 143 1.03 4.77 9.96
N ALA A 144 0.38 3.96 10.79
CA ALA A 144 0.27 4.16 12.22
C ALA A 144 1.62 4.27 12.95
N LEU A 145 2.70 3.66 12.44
CA LEU A 145 4.04 3.79 13.01
C LEU A 145 4.68 5.16 12.72
N LEU A 146 4.33 5.79 11.60
CA LEU A 146 4.87 7.09 11.19
C LEU A 146 4.00 8.27 11.62
N ALA A 147 2.68 8.06 11.72
CA ALA A 147 1.70 9.11 12.03
C ALA A 147 2.03 9.94 13.29
N PRO A 148 2.52 9.36 14.40
CA PRO A 148 2.90 10.13 15.58
C PRO A 148 4.22 10.89 15.43
N LEU A 149 5.05 10.55 14.43
CA LEU A 149 6.43 11.00 14.31
C LEU A 149 6.62 12.03 13.19
N VAL A 150 5.67 12.14 12.27
CA VAL A 150 5.74 13.02 11.11
C VAL A 150 4.62 14.05 11.17
N ALA A 151 4.99 15.33 11.14
CA ALA A 151 4.06 16.45 11.22
C ALA A 151 3.03 16.45 10.07
N ASP A 152 3.51 16.20 8.85
CA ASP A 152 2.68 16.05 7.66
C ASP A 152 3.03 14.75 6.92
N LEU A 153 2.25 13.70 7.18
CA LEU A 153 2.38 12.43 6.48
C LEU A 153 2.01 12.53 5.00
N ASP A 154 1.12 13.44 4.63
CA ASP A 154 0.63 13.55 3.26
C ASP A 154 1.67 14.12 2.32
N ALA A 155 2.54 14.97 2.85
CA ALA A 155 3.74 15.45 2.15
C ALA A 155 4.75 14.35 1.83
N LEU A 156 4.61 13.13 2.39
CA LEU A 156 5.50 12.01 2.04
C LEU A 156 5.14 11.35 0.71
N HIS A 157 3.88 11.41 0.26
CA HIS A 157 3.49 10.72 -0.97
C HIS A 157 4.16 11.35 -2.21
N GLY A 158 4.97 10.53 -2.89
CA GLY A 158 5.77 10.93 -4.04
C GLY A 158 7.03 11.73 -3.69
N ARG A 159 7.41 11.78 -2.41
CA ARG A 159 8.65 12.44 -1.99
C ARG A 159 9.86 11.62 -2.44
N ILE A 160 10.87 12.31 -2.97
CA ILE A 160 12.15 11.71 -3.35
C ILE A 160 13.24 12.30 -2.46
N LEU A 161 13.92 11.45 -1.71
CA LEU A 161 15.11 11.82 -0.97
C LEU A 161 16.32 11.61 -1.87
N GLN A 162 16.99 12.71 -2.20
CA GLN A 162 18.09 12.71 -3.16
C GLN A 162 19.30 11.97 -2.61
N ARG A 163 19.90 11.11 -3.43
CA ARG A 163 21.12 10.33 -3.13
C ARG A 163 22.32 11.15 -2.68
N SER A 164 22.38 12.43 -3.05
CA SER A 164 23.45 13.35 -2.67
C SER A 164 23.40 13.78 -1.20
N THR A 165 22.29 13.52 -0.49
CA THR A 165 22.13 13.94 0.90
C THR A 165 22.64 12.88 1.88
N ALA A 166 23.30 13.35 2.95
CA ALA A 166 23.79 12.45 4.00
C ALA A 166 22.66 11.68 4.70
N LEU A 167 21.50 12.33 4.92
CA LEU A 167 20.33 11.70 5.53
C LEU A 167 19.78 10.55 4.67
N ASN A 168 19.75 10.70 3.35
CA ASN A 168 19.35 9.63 2.46
C ASN A 168 20.36 8.46 2.50
N ALA A 169 21.66 8.76 2.46
CA ALA A 169 22.69 7.73 2.54
C ALA A 169 22.62 6.94 3.86
N MET A 170 22.31 7.61 4.98
CA MET A 170 22.07 6.96 6.27
C MET A 170 20.81 6.08 6.24
N LEU A 171 19.70 6.59 5.67
CA LEU A 171 18.46 5.83 5.55
C LEU A 171 18.65 4.56 4.71
N ALA A 172 19.23 4.69 3.50
CA ALA A 172 19.45 3.55 2.60
C ALA A 172 20.36 2.48 3.24
N ARG A 173 21.40 2.90 3.97
CA ARG A 173 22.26 1.98 4.75
C ARG A 173 21.52 1.28 5.88
N HIS A 174 20.69 2.01 6.61
CA HIS A 174 19.85 1.41 7.66
C HIS A 174 18.91 0.35 7.08
N LEU A 175 18.25 0.65 5.96
CA LEU A 175 17.38 -0.32 5.29
C LEU A 175 18.14 -1.54 4.79
N GLY A 176 19.34 -1.36 4.23
CA GLY A 176 20.22 -2.47 3.86
C GLY A 176 20.57 -3.36 5.06
N ALA A 177 21.02 -2.76 6.16
CA ALA A 177 21.34 -3.49 7.39
C ALA A 177 20.12 -4.22 7.97
N LEU A 178 18.94 -3.58 7.94
CA LEU A 178 17.69 -4.21 8.37
C LEU A 178 17.36 -5.45 7.54
N TYR A 179 17.58 -5.39 6.22
CA TYR A 179 17.36 -6.53 5.34
C TYR A 179 18.37 -7.67 5.61
N ASP A 180 19.65 -7.33 5.77
CA ASP A 180 20.72 -8.31 6.01
C ASP A 180 20.54 -9.06 7.34
N GLU A 181 20.05 -8.36 8.38
CA GLU A 181 19.81 -8.92 9.72
C GLU A 181 18.43 -9.60 9.87
N ALA A 182 17.49 -9.34 8.96
CA ALA A 182 16.15 -9.90 9.00
C ALA A 182 16.08 -11.45 9.15
N PRO A 183 16.98 -12.26 8.55
CA PRO A 183 16.96 -13.72 8.69
C PRO A 183 17.23 -14.21 10.12
N VAL A 184 17.99 -13.45 10.90
CA VAL A 184 18.43 -13.82 12.26
C VAL A 184 17.73 -13.02 13.35
N LEU A 185 16.94 -12.01 12.98
CA LEU A 185 16.18 -11.17 13.89
C LEU A 185 15.20 -12.00 14.74
N ALA A 186 15.37 -11.95 16.06
CA ALA A 186 14.51 -12.65 16.99
C ALA A 186 13.12 -12.00 17.06
N ALA A 187 12.07 -12.81 17.19
CA ALA A 187 10.68 -12.32 17.23
C ALA A 187 10.43 -11.30 18.36
N LYS A 188 11.11 -11.42 19.50
CA LYS A 188 11.03 -10.48 20.63
C LYS A 188 11.59 -9.08 20.30
N ASP A 189 12.52 -9.00 19.35
CA ASP A 189 13.22 -7.77 18.98
C ASP A 189 12.59 -7.12 17.73
N ALA A 190 11.76 -7.87 16.98
CA ALA A 190 11.09 -7.41 15.76
C ALA A 190 10.29 -6.12 15.94
N GLY A 191 9.57 -5.99 17.07
CA GLY A 191 8.83 -4.76 17.39
C GLY A 191 9.75 -3.55 17.55
N ALA A 192 10.88 -3.71 18.24
CA ALA A 192 11.86 -2.64 18.42
C ALA A 192 12.51 -2.25 17.09
N ALA A 193 12.85 -3.23 16.25
CA ALA A 193 13.39 -2.99 14.91
C ALA A 193 12.41 -2.20 14.02
N ALA A 194 11.12 -2.56 14.02
CA ALA A 194 10.08 -1.85 13.27
C ALA A 194 9.90 -0.40 13.76
N HIS A 195 9.78 -0.18 15.08
CA HIS A 195 9.64 1.17 15.64
C HIS A 195 10.88 2.04 15.44
N GLY A 196 12.08 1.49 15.63
CA GLY A 196 13.33 2.19 15.38
C GLY A 196 13.48 2.60 13.91
N THR A 197 13.10 1.71 13.00
CA THR A 197 13.09 2.01 11.55
C THR A 197 12.08 3.11 11.22
N ALA A 198 10.86 3.05 11.76
CA ALA A 198 9.87 4.11 11.58
C ALA A 198 10.36 5.46 12.09
N ALA A 199 11.05 5.50 13.24
CA ALA A 199 11.64 6.73 13.76
C ALA A 199 12.73 7.30 12.85
N LEU A 200 13.60 6.46 12.28
CA LEU A 200 14.61 6.92 11.31
C LEU A 200 13.99 7.41 10.01
N VAL A 201 12.98 6.70 9.49
CA VAL A 201 12.22 7.14 8.32
C VAL A 201 11.59 8.51 8.60
N ALA A 202 10.90 8.68 9.73
CA ALA A 202 10.28 9.93 10.11
C ALA A 202 11.29 11.07 10.27
N ALA A 203 12.42 10.81 10.94
CA ALA A 203 13.46 11.81 11.12
C ALA A 203 14.08 12.25 9.79
N PHE A 204 14.42 11.31 8.89
CA PHE A 204 15.17 11.65 7.68
C PHE A 204 14.28 12.11 6.53
N ALA A 205 13.10 11.52 6.38
CA ALA A 205 12.10 11.98 5.41
C ALA A 205 11.39 13.25 5.89
N GLY A 206 11.18 13.41 7.20
CA GLY A 206 10.54 14.58 7.80
C GLY A 206 11.45 15.80 7.96
N ALA A 207 12.73 15.63 8.36
CA ALA A 207 13.65 16.76 8.58
C ALA A 207 14.02 17.52 7.28
N SER A 208 13.99 16.86 6.12
CA SER A 208 14.19 17.55 4.84
C SER A 208 13.01 18.47 4.46
N ALA A 209 11.91 18.47 5.22
CA ALA A 209 10.78 19.40 5.07
C ALA A 209 11.00 20.72 5.82
N GLN A 210 12.15 20.90 6.48
CA GLN A 210 12.32 21.97 7.45
C GLN A 210 13.37 23.01 7.04
N GLY A 211 12.91 23.91 6.18
CA GLY A 211 13.30 25.32 6.19
C GLY A 211 12.10 26.19 6.58
N ARG A 212 11.98 26.56 7.85
CA ARG A 212 11.16 27.65 8.44
C ARG A 212 9.61 27.62 8.48
N GLU A 213 8.88 26.62 7.95
CA GLU A 213 7.40 26.57 8.10
C GLU A 213 6.88 25.49 9.08
N MET A 214 7.53 25.34 10.24
CA MET A 214 7.38 24.14 11.09
C MET A 214 6.17 24.14 12.05
N ILE A 215 5.53 25.29 12.31
CA ILE A 215 4.46 25.39 13.34
C ILE A 215 3.06 25.36 12.71
N GLU A 216 2.87 26.00 11.55
CA GLU A 216 1.56 26.07 10.89
C GLU A 216 1.22 24.77 10.15
N GLN A 217 2.21 24.14 9.51
CA GLN A 217 2.04 22.87 8.79
C GLN A 217 1.87 21.67 9.74
N ALA A 218 2.53 21.67 10.92
CA ALA A 218 2.32 20.63 11.92
C ALA A 218 0.90 20.65 12.51
N SER A 219 0.32 21.85 12.70
CA SER A 219 -1.08 22.02 13.10
C SER A 219 -2.05 21.57 12.00
N ALA A 220 -1.74 21.89 10.73
CA ALA A 220 -2.54 21.48 9.58
C ALA A 220 -2.49 19.95 9.34
N GLY A 221 -1.31 19.33 9.36
CA GLY A 221 -1.14 17.88 9.19
C GLY A 221 -1.77 17.08 10.34
N THR A 222 -1.65 17.55 11.58
CA THR A 222 -2.37 16.98 12.73
C THR A 222 -3.89 17.13 12.58
N SER A 223 -4.37 18.27 12.07
CA SER A 223 -5.80 18.51 11.81
C SER A 223 -6.36 17.62 10.69
N LEU A 224 -5.60 17.39 9.62
CA LEU A 224 -6.00 16.52 8.52
C LEU A 224 -6.03 15.05 8.95
N GLN A 225 -5.02 14.57 9.70
CA GLN A 225 -5.05 13.23 10.27
C GLN A 225 -6.24 13.03 11.22
N ALA A 226 -6.52 14.01 12.09
CA ALA A 226 -7.69 13.97 12.97
C ALA A 226 -9.00 13.92 12.17
N ALA A 227 -9.10 14.70 11.10
CA ALA A 227 -10.25 14.68 10.20
C ALA A 227 -10.42 13.32 9.51
N ARG A 228 -9.34 12.72 8.99
CA ARG A 228 -9.36 11.40 8.37
C ARG A 228 -9.77 10.31 9.35
N ARG A 229 -9.21 10.29 10.56
CA ARG A 229 -9.61 9.34 11.62
C ARG A 229 -11.09 9.48 11.97
N LEU A 230 -11.58 10.71 12.04
CA LEU A 230 -13.00 10.97 12.28
C LEU A 230 -13.87 10.48 11.12
N ILE A 231 -13.44 10.69 9.87
CA ILE A 231 -14.11 10.14 8.69
C ILE A 231 -14.16 8.62 8.79
N GLU A 232 -13.03 7.95 9.07
CA GLU A 232 -12.98 6.49 9.19
C GLU A 232 -13.91 5.91 10.23
N ALA A 233 -13.97 6.54 11.40
CA ALA A 233 -14.86 6.12 12.47
C ALA A 233 -16.36 6.31 12.11
N ASN A 234 -16.70 7.15 11.13
CA ASN A 234 -18.07 7.56 10.84
C ASN A 234 -18.47 7.35 9.36
N VAL A 235 -17.69 6.63 8.55
CA VAL A 235 -17.97 6.40 7.10
C VAL A 235 -19.42 5.94 6.82
N PRO A 236 -20.03 5.04 7.62
CA PRO A 236 -21.40 4.59 7.40
C PRO A 236 -22.47 5.66 7.64
N GLU A 237 -22.18 6.67 8.46
CA GLU A 237 -23.15 7.70 8.86
C GLU A 237 -23.57 8.52 7.65
N PRO A 238 -24.87 8.57 7.29
CA PRO A 238 -25.35 9.31 6.13
C PRO A 238 -24.97 10.80 6.20
N ASP A 239 -25.02 11.33 7.42
CA ASP A 239 -24.81 12.72 7.81
C ASP A 239 -23.33 13.14 7.77
N LEU A 240 -22.41 12.19 7.55
CA LEU A 240 -20.99 12.46 7.41
C LEU A 240 -20.74 13.36 6.18
N GLY A 241 -20.45 14.63 6.44
CA GLY A 241 -20.15 15.66 5.46
C GLY A 241 -19.30 16.80 6.04
N PRO A 242 -19.04 17.86 5.26
CA PRO A 242 -18.22 18.98 5.69
C PRO A 242 -18.70 19.62 6.99
N GLU A 243 -20.01 19.76 7.17
CA GLU A 243 -20.64 20.34 8.36
C GLU A 243 -20.37 19.51 9.61
N PHE A 244 -20.55 18.19 9.51
CA PHE A 244 -20.26 17.25 10.60
C PHE A 244 -18.80 17.36 11.04
N LEU A 245 -17.87 17.38 10.08
CA LEU A 245 -16.44 17.48 10.35
C LEU A 245 -16.07 18.83 10.99
N CYS A 246 -16.59 19.93 10.46
CA CYS A 246 -16.39 21.26 11.02
C CYS A 246 -16.84 21.36 12.48
N GLN A 247 -18.02 20.81 12.81
CA GLN A 247 -18.55 20.83 14.18
C GLN A 247 -17.71 19.99 15.13
N ARG A 248 -17.34 18.76 14.73
CA ARG A 248 -16.61 17.83 15.60
C ARG A 248 -15.15 18.20 15.81
N LEU A 249 -14.54 18.87 14.83
CA LEU A 249 -13.13 19.28 14.88
C LEU A 249 -12.95 20.75 15.27
N GLY A 250 -14.04 21.51 15.46
CA GLY A 250 -13.98 22.93 15.81
C GLY A 250 -13.28 23.80 14.75
N MET A 251 -13.46 23.50 13.45
CA MET A 251 -12.79 24.21 12.35
C MET A 251 -13.77 24.85 11.38
N SER A 252 -13.36 25.98 10.77
CA SER A 252 -14.14 26.62 9.71
C SER A 252 -14.18 25.76 8.43
N ARG A 253 -15.22 25.93 7.61
CA ARG A 253 -15.32 25.25 6.31
C ARG A 253 -14.13 25.57 5.41
N ALA A 254 -13.71 26.82 5.35
CA ALA A 254 -12.57 27.24 4.54
C ALA A 254 -11.28 26.50 4.93
N LYS A 255 -11.06 26.29 6.24
CA LYS A 255 -9.92 25.49 6.73
C LYS A 255 -10.06 24.02 6.30
N LEU A 256 -11.24 23.42 6.47
CA LEU A 256 -11.49 22.03 6.06
C LEU A 256 -11.25 21.82 4.56
N TYR A 257 -11.75 22.70 3.70
CA TYR A 257 -11.53 22.60 2.25
C TYR A 257 -10.05 22.73 1.90
N ARG A 258 -9.31 23.69 2.50
CA ARG A 258 -7.86 23.80 2.30
C ARG A 258 -7.10 22.55 2.75
N LEU A 259 -7.51 21.91 3.84
CA LEU A 259 -6.87 20.69 4.33
C LEU A 259 -7.00 19.52 3.34
N PHE A 260 -8.13 19.41 2.65
CA PHE A 260 -8.38 18.30 1.71
C PHE A 260 -8.07 18.65 0.24
N GLU A 261 -7.81 19.91 -0.08
CA GLU A 261 -7.52 20.34 -1.46
C GLU A 261 -6.38 19.54 -2.13
N PRO A 262 -5.24 19.27 -1.45
CA PRO A 262 -4.15 18.48 -2.03
C PRO A 262 -4.51 17.02 -2.35
N ILE A 263 -5.64 16.52 -1.84
CA ILE A 263 -6.11 15.13 -2.05
C ILE A 263 -7.47 15.10 -2.76
N GLY A 264 -7.80 16.14 -3.51
CA GLY A 264 -9.01 16.20 -4.34
C GLY A 264 -10.29 16.65 -3.61
N GLY A 265 -10.18 17.08 -2.35
CA GLY A 265 -11.27 17.67 -1.58
C GLY A 265 -12.01 16.69 -0.68
N VAL A 266 -12.65 17.24 0.37
CA VAL A 266 -13.25 16.45 1.46
C VAL A 266 -14.41 15.57 1.01
N GLY A 267 -15.23 16.07 0.07
CA GLY A 267 -16.36 15.30 -0.47
C GLY A 267 -15.91 14.11 -1.31
N ALA A 268 -14.91 14.31 -2.17
CA ALA A 268 -14.31 13.23 -2.96
C ALA A 268 -13.65 12.19 -2.04
N TYR A 269 -12.96 12.63 -0.99
CA TYR A 269 -12.36 11.74 0.00
C TYR A 269 -13.41 10.88 0.73
N ILE A 270 -14.46 11.49 1.28
CA ILE A 270 -15.55 10.74 1.95
C ILE A 270 -16.20 9.74 0.98
N GLN A 271 -16.49 10.18 -0.25
CA GLN A 271 -17.06 9.30 -1.27
C GLN A 271 -16.14 8.12 -1.57
N GLN A 272 -14.83 8.35 -1.74
CA GLN A 272 -13.86 7.29 -1.97
C GLN A 272 -13.82 6.29 -0.81
N ARG A 273 -13.83 6.75 0.45
CA ARG A 273 -13.88 5.86 1.62
C ARG A 273 -15.15 5.01 1.65
N ARG A 274 -16.31 5.60 1.34
CA ARG A 274 -17.58 4.87 1.23
C ARG A 274 -17.55 3.84 0.10
N LEU A 275 -16.97 4.17 -1.05
CA LEU A 275 -16.81 3.25 -2.18
C LEU A 275 -15.86 2.09 -1.87
N THR A 276 -14.73 2.35 -1.22
CA THR A 276 -13.81 1.29 -0.75
C THR A 276 -14.48 0.36 0.25
N ARG A 277 -15.24 0.90 1.22
CA ARG A 277 -16.02 0.07 2.15
C ARG A 277 -17.05 -0.79 1.41
N ALA A 278 -17.75 -0.21 0.44
CA ALA A 278 -18.69 -0.95 -0.39
C ALA A 278 -17.99 -2.05 -1.19
N TYR A 279 -16.80 -1.78 -1.75
CA TYR A 279 -15.98 -2.78 -2.44
C TYR A 279 -15.71 -3.98 -1.53
N HIS A 280 -15.20 -3.75 -0.31
CA HIS A 280 -14.95 -4.85 0.63
C HIS A 280 -16.23 -5.64 0.96
N ALA A 281 -17.36 -4.97 1.20
CA ALA A 281 -18.63 -5.64 1.47
C ALA A 281 -19.18 -6.41 0.25
N LEU A 282 -18.89 -5.95 -0.98
CA LEU A 282 -19.25 -6.63 -2.24
C LEU A 282 -18.43 -7.90 -2.46
N THR A 283 -17.18 -7.91 -2.02
CA THR A 283 -16.24 -9.03 -2.19
C THR A 283 -16.16 -9.97 -0.99
N ASP A 284 -16.80 -9.62 0.13
CA ASP A 284 -16.85 -10.42 1.35
C ASP A 284 -17.79 -11.62 1.18
N PRO A 285 -17.29 -12.87 1.23
CA PRO A 285 -18.13 -14.07 1.08
C PRO A 285 -19.24 -14.15 2.14
N ALA A 286 -19.01 -13.63 3.35
CA ALA A 286 -20.04 -13.62 4.40
C ALA A 286 -21.22 -12.71 4.05
N GLN A 287 -21.03 -11.75 3.14
CA GLN A 287 -22.07 -10.82 2.68
C GLN A 287 -22.58 -11.12 1.26
N ALA A 288 -22.25 -12.30 0.72
CA ALA A 288 -22.68 -12.71 -0.61
C ALA A 288 -24.21 -12.66 -0.81
N HIS A 289 -24.97 -12.94 0.26
CA HIS A 289 -26.44 -12.93 0.26
C HIS A 289 -27.06 -11.52 0.37
N VAL A 290 -26.27 -10.48 0.65
CA VAL A 290 -26.78 -9.12 0.89
C VAL A 290 -26.93 -8.37 -0.43
N TYR A 291 -28.13 -7.86 -0.72
CA TYR A 291 -28.39 -7.09 -1.94
C TYR A 291 -27.50 -5.84 -2.08
N VAL A 292 -27.10 -5.53 -3.32
CA VAL A 292 -26.27 -4.35 -3.66
C VAL A 292 -26.84 -3.05 -3.09
N GLY A 293 -28.16 -2.83 -3.19
CA GLY A 293 -28.81 -1.63 -2.65
C GLY A 293 -28.71 -1.51 -1.12
N VAL A 294 -28.73 -2.64 -0.40
CA VAL A 294 -28.57 -2.66 1.06
C VAL A 294 -27.12 -2.32 1.44
N ILE A 295 -26.14 -2.85 0.71
CA ILE A 295 -24.73 -2.48 0.89
C ILE A 295 -24.49 -1.00 0.61
N ALA A 296 -25.11 -0.45 -0.44
CA ALA A 296 -25.03 0.98 -0.75
C ALA A 296 -25.54 1.83 0.43
N ALA A 297 -26.72 1.50 0.97
CA ALA A 297 -27.29 2.20 2.11
C ALA A 297 -26.41 2.09 3.38
N ARG A 298 -25.88 0.89 3.68
CA ARG A 298 -24.94 0.66 4.81
C ARG A 298 -23.61 1.39 4.67
N CYS A 299 -23.23 1.77 3.45
CA CYS A 299 -22.05 2.57 3.18
C CYS A 299 -22.36 4.07 3.06
N GLY A 300 -23.55 4.52 3.47
CA GLY A 300 -23.92 5.94 3.50
C GLY A 300 -24.38 6.51 2.16
N PHE A 301 -24.76 5.67 1.17
CA PHE A 301 -25.38 6.15 -0.08
C PHE A 301 -26.91 6.17 0.03
N GLY A 302 -27.51 7.35 -0.05
CA GLY A 302 -28.98 7.51 -0.03
C GLY A 302 -29.69 7.14 -1.34
N ASN A 303 -28.95 6.92 -2.44
CA ASN A 303 -29.52 6.59 -3.75
C ASN A 303 -28.67 5.54 -4.48
N ALA A 304 -29.29 4.41 -4.81
CA ALA A 304 -28.61 3.29 -5.47
C ALA A 304 -28.08 3.64 -6.87
N SER A 305 -28.80 4.44 -7.66
CA SER A 305 -28.35 4.89 -8.99
C SER A 305 -27.14 5.83 -8.90
N VAL A 306 -27.11 6.70 -7.89
CA VAL A 306 -25.94 7.55 -7.62
C VAL A 306 -24.75 6.69 -7.20
N PHE A 307 -24.96 5.72 -6.31
CA PHE A 307 -23.95 4.76 -5.91
C PHE A 307 -23.38 3.98 -7.10
N SER A 308 -24.21 3.35 -7.92
CA SER A 308 -23.76 2.54 -9.06
C SER A 308 -22.95 3.35 -10.07
N ARG A 309 -23.33 4.62 -10.33
CA ARG A 309 -22.55 5.52 -11.19
C ARG A 309 -21.20 5.87 -10.58
N ALA A 310 -21.18 6.27 -9.31
CA ALA A 310 -19.94 6.62 -8.61
C ALA A 310 -19.00 5.40 -8.51
N PHE A 311 -19.54 4.21 -8.23
CA PHE A 311 -18.78 2.97 -8.17
C PHE A 311 -18.17 2.61 -9.52
N ARG A 312 -18.95 2.67 -10.60
CA ARG A 312 -18.45 2.42 -11.96
C ARG A 312 -17.41 3.45 -12.38
N GLN A 313 -17.59 4.70 -12.01
CA GLN A 313 -16.61 5.76 -12.30
C GLN A 313 -15.29 5.54 -11.55
N ALA A 314 -15.35 5.11 -10.28
CA ALA A 314 -14.15 4.87 -9.48
C ALA A 314 -13.41 3.59 -9.86
N PHE A 315 -14.13 2.51 -10.17
CA PHE A 315 -13.55 1.17 -10.30
C PHE A 315 -13.62 0.56 -11.70
N GLY A 316 -14.27 1.22 -12.66
CA GLY A 316 -14.43 0.75 -14.04
C GLY A 316 -15.48 -0.35 -14.25
N LEU A 317 -15.98 -0.98 -13.18
CA LEU A 317 -16.97 -2.06 -13.20
C LEU A 317 -18.22 -1.66 -12.41
N SER A 318 -19.39 -2.24 -12.71
CA SER A 318 -20.56 -2.01 -11.86
C SER A 318 -20.48 -2.85 -10.55
N PRO A 319 -21.18 -2.44 -9.47
CA PRO A 319 -21.26 -3.24 -8.25
C PRO A 319 -21.80 -4.66 -8.48
N THR A 320 -22.74 -4.81 -9.43
CA THR A 320 -23.32 -6.12 -9.76
C THR A 320 -22.30 -7.00 -10.48
N ASP A 321 -21.54 -6.44 -11.42
CA ASP A 321 -20.48 -7.17 -12.13
C ASP A 321 -19.42 -7.67 -11.16
N LEU A 322 -18.95 -6.80 -10.25
CA LEU A 322 -17.98 -7.18 -9.22
C LEU A 322 -18.49 -8.32 -8.33
N ARG A 323 -19.78 -8.33 -8.02
CA ARG A 323 -20.36 -9.41 -7.21
C ARG A 323 -20.48 -10.70 -7.99
N ALA A 324 -20.89 -10.64 -9.25
CA ALA A 324 -20.99 -11.82 -10.10
C ALA A 324 -19.63 -12.51 -10.28
N THR A 325 -18.55 -11.75 -10.43
CA THR A 325 -17.18 -12.31 -10.52
C THR A 325 -16.70 -12.94 -9.22
N HIS A 326 -17.15 -12.45 -8.06
CA HIS A 326 -16.82 -13.00 -6.75
C HIS A 326 -17.78 -14.09 -6.24
N HIS A 327 -18.97 -14.25 -6.86
CA HIS A 327 -19.98 -15.26 -6.48
C HIS A 327 -19.92 -16.54 -7.32
N HIS A 328 -19.01 -16.63 -8.32
CA HIS A 328 -18.75 -17.89 -9.02
C HIS A 328 -18.00 -18.85 -8.08
N PRO A 329 -18.59 -19.99 -7.66
CA PRO A 329 -17.94 -20.94 -6.75
C PRO A 329 -16.76 -21.69 -7.38
N ASP A 330 -16.47 -21.48 -8.67
CA ASP A 330 -15.55 -22.35 -9.44
C ASP A 330 -14.11 -21.83 -9.56
N ALA A 331 -13.74 -20.74 -8.88
CA ALA A 331 -12.34 -20.28 -8.82
C ALA A 331 -11.57 -20.81 -7.60
N ASP A 332 -12.24 -21.45 -6.63
CA ASP A 332 -11.60 -22.03 -5.44
C ASP A 332 -11.16 -23.49 -5.64
N ASN A 333 -11.33 -24.03 -6.86
CA ASN A 333 -10.83 -25.35 -7.25
C ASN A 333 -9.52 -25.29 -8.06
N THR A 334 -8.69 -24.25 -7.84
CA THR A 334 -7.25 -24.43 -8.01
C THR A 334 -6.75 -25.23 -6.81
N ASN A 335 -6.80 -26.54 -6.96
CA ASN A 335 -5.95 -27.53 -6.29
C ASN A 335 -5.22 -26.99 -5.04
N HIS A 336 -5.76 -27.29 -3.85
CA HIS A 336 -5.17 -27.06 -2.53
C HIS A 336 -3.86 -27.88 -2.29
N ALA A 337 -3.00 -27.98 -3.30
CA ALA A 337 -1.79 -28.79 -3.29
C ALA A 337 -0.48 -27.98 -3.44
N ASP A 338 -0.52 -26.71 -3.88
CA ASP A 338 0.69 -25.89 -4.00
C ASP A 338 0.50 -24.53 -3.33
N ASP A 339 0.82 -24.40 -2.03
CA ASP A 339 1.04 -23.10 -1.37
C ASP A 339 2.35 -22.52 -1.94
N ASN A 340 2.29 -22.02 -3.18
CA ASN A 340 3.45 -21.48 -3.87
C ASN A 340 3.76 -20.05 -3.39
N ALA A 341 4.99 -19.60 -3.64
CA ALA A 341 5.48 -18.33 -3.12
C ALA A 341 4.60 -17.12 -3.56
N PHE A 342 4.03 -17.14 -4.76
CA PHE A 342 3.15 -16.07 -5.25
C PHE A 342 1.83 -15.96 -4.46
N THR A 343 1.25 -17.11 -4.07
CA THR A 343 0.03 -17.14 -3.26
C THR A 343 0.32 -16.67 -1.84
N SER A 344 1.47 -17.07 -1.28
CA SER A 344 1.96 -16.57 0.00
C SER A 344 2.21 -15.05 -0.02
N MET A 345 2.79 -14.53 -1.11
CA MET A 345 2.97 -13.09 -1.32
C MET A 345 1.64 -12.35 -1.24
N ARG A 346 0.64 -12.82 -2.01
CA ARG A 346 -0.69 -12.20 -2.04
C ARG A 346 -1.34 -12.20 -0.66
N ARG A 347 -1.28 -13.33 0.05
CA ARG A 347 -1.84 -13.49 1.39
C ARG A 347 -1.16 -12.54 2.39
N GLN A 348 0.17 -12.41 2.34
CA GLN A 348 0.92 -11.50 3.20
C GLN A 348 0.57 -10.04 2.90
N LEU A 349 0.54 -9.65 1.62
CA LEU A 349 0.15 -8.29 1.22
C LEU A 349 -1.28 -7.96 1.67
N LEU A 350 -2.25 -8.85 1.47
CA LEU A 350 -3.63 -8.64 1.94
C LEU A 350 -3.72 -8.61 3.49
N GLY A 351 -2.93 -9.42 4.17
CA GLY A 351 -2.85 -9.46 5.63
C GLY A 351 -2.34 -8.15 6.23
N MET A 352 -1.48 -7.41 5.53
CA MET A 352 -1.00 -6.08 5.98
C MET A 352 -2.09 -5.00 5.91
N GLY A 353 -3.08 -5.14 5.03
CA GLY A 353 -4.22 -4.21 4.92
C GLY A 353 -5.33 -4.48 5.95
N ALA A 354 -5.37 -5.70 6.50
CA ALA A 354 -6.30 -6.06 7.56
C ALA A 354 -5.81 -5.51 8.91
N GLY A 355 -5.92 -4.20 9.09
CA GLY A 355 -5.79 -3.60 10.42
C GLY A 355 -6.74 -4.32 11.37
N ARG A 356 -6.20 -4.91 12.45
CA ARG A 356 -7.02 -5.40 13.56
C ARG A 356 -7.75 -4.19 14.13
N GLY A 357 -9.01 -4.02 13.73
CA GLY A 357 -9.93 -3.02 14.25
C GLY A 357 -10.21 -3.21 15.73
#